data_AF-M2X845-F1
#
_entry.id   AF-M2X845-F1
#
_cell.length_a   1.000
_cell.length_b   1.000
_cell.length_c   1.000
_cell.angle_alpha   90.00
_cell.angle_beta   90.00
_cell.angle_gamma   90.00
#
_symmetry.space_group_name_H-M   'P 1'
#
loop_
_entity.id
_entity.type
_entity.pdbx_description
1 polymer ?
#
loop_
_entity_poly.entity_id
_entity_poly.type
_entity_poly.pdbx_seq_one_letter_code
_entity_poly.pdbx_strand_id
1 'polypeptide(L)'
;MTLEDFKEPVHTEDGLHCLNHLVTDALRHVPDCLEYLAGAKDLKVFNFVSIPQVMAIATLAECYNNPQVFRGKVKVRRGITAKLVMRSTNMRNIYKIFYQYAVFMRDRIPVQDPSALQTRQVLDTIIAKCVSYVPMTPDLTIANRLSLLLFALLSAYLLHRRKENAGEGTIWRRGGVPQACDVLAVAAFFGVMIYLLTFFGLQFVKPQYSTERNS
;
A
#
# COMPACT_ATOMS: atom_id res chain seq x y z
N MET A 1 11.76 37.56 -1.64
CA MET A 1 10.80 36.62 -1.05
C MET A 1 11.21 36.37 0.39
N THR A 2 10.32 36.63 1.34
CA THR A 2 10.47 36.35 2.77
C THR A 2 9.75 35.05 3.14
N LEU A 3 9.95 34.53 4.35
CA LEU A 3 9.28 33.30 4.79
C LEU A 3 7.75 33.47 4.93
N GLU A 4 7.29 34.70 5.19
CA GLU A 4 5.86 35.00 5.36
C GLU A 4 5.09 34.89 4.04
N ASP A 5 5.77 35.15 2.92
CA ASP A 5 5.22 35.13 1.57
C ASP A 5 4.65 33.75 1.19
N PHE A 6 5.14 32.65 1.78
CA PHE A 6 4.65 31.29 1.50
C PHE A 6 3.19 31.05 1.92
N LYS A 7 2.59 31.93 2.72
CA LYS A 7 1.15 31.88 3.03
C LYS A 7 0.30 32.26 1.82
N GLU A 8 0.85 33.04 0.89
CA GLU A 8 0.11 33.54 -0.25
C GLU A 8 0.04 32.49 -1.37
N PRO A 9 -1.13 32.33 -2.03
CA PRO A 9 -1.29 31.34 -3.09
C PRO A 9 -0.27 31.49 -4.24
N VAL A 10 0.16 32.72 -4.53
CA VAL A 10 1.11 33.04 -5.61
C VAL A 10 2.50 32.43 -5.39
N HIS A 11 2.91 32.23 -4.13
CA HIS A 11 4.21 31.66 -3.75
C HIS A 11 4.13 30.19 -3.33
N THR A 12 3.03 29.49 -3.65
CA THR A 12 2.82 28.10 -3.23
C THR A 12 3.90 27.17 -3.79
N GLU A 13 4.34 27.36 -5.03
CA GLU A 13 5.35 26.51 -5.67
C GLU A 13 6.72 26.67 -5.00
N ASP A 14 7.17 27.90 -4.81
CA ASP A 14 8.42 28.19 -4.09
C ASP A 14 8.39 27.67 -2.65
N GLY A 15 7.25 27.82 -1.98
CA GLY A 15 7.02 27.26 -0.65
C GLY A 15 7.17 25.74 -0.66
N LEU A 16 6.55 25.06 -1.63
CA LEU A 16 6.65 23.60 -1.77
C LEU A 16 8.09 23.14 -2.03
N HIS A 17 8.86 23.86 -2.86
CA HIS A 17 10.27 23.54 -3.07
C HIS A 17 11.08 23.64 -1.76
N CYS A 18 10.86 24.71 -1.00
CA CYS A 18 11.49 24.89 0.31
C CYS A 18 11.09 23.77 1.29
N LEU A 19 9.79 23.47 1.39
CA LEU A 19 9.25 22.41 2.24
C LEU A 19 9.83 21.03 1.87
N ASN A 20 9.87 20.69 0.58
CA ASN A 20 10.41 19.43 0.11
C ASN A 20 11.90 19.31 0.41
N HIS A 21 12.67 20.41 0.27
CA HIS A 21 14.07 20.45 0.67
C HIS A 21 14.24 20.18 2.18
N LEU A 22 13.44 20.83 3.04
CA LEU A 22 13.50 20.61 4.49
C LEU A 22 13.11 19.18 4.90
N VAL A 23 12.08 18.61 4.27
CA VAL A 23 11.71 17.19 4.49
C VAL A 23 12.83 16.28 4.01
N THR A 24 13.45 16.55 2.87
CA THR A 24 14.58 15.78 2.33
C THR A 24 15.77 15.77 3.27
N ASP A 25 16.09 16.93 3.85
CA ASP A 25 17.15 17.07 4.84
C ASP A 25 16.84 16.23 6.09
N ALA A 26 15.63 16.32 6.64
CA ALA A 26 15.19 15.52 7.78
C ALA A 26 15.25 14.01 7.51
N LEU A 27 14.92 13.57 6.29
CA LEU A 27 14.94 12.15 5.92
C LEU A 27 16.36 11.55 5.92
N ARG A 28 17.42 12.37 5.80
CA ARG A 28 18.80 11.88 5.86
C ARG A 28 19.16 11.24 7.20
N HIS A 29 18.45 11.58 8.28
CA HIS A 29 18.67 11.03 9.61
C HIS A 29 17.98 9.68 9.86
N VAL A 30 17.08 9.26 8.97
CA VAL A 30 16.32 8.01 9.15
C VAL A 30 17.21 6.77 9.30
N PRO A 31 18.28 6.58 8.50
CA PRO A 31 19.18 5.43 8.68
C PRO A 31 19.79 5.36 10.08
N ASP A 32 20.18 6.49 10.66
CA ASP A 32 20.76 6.60 12.00
C ASP A 32 19.70 6.35 13.08
N CYS A 33 18.48 6.89 12.91
CA CYS A 33 17.36 6.60 13.80
C CYS A 33 17.04 5.10 13.85
N LEU A 34 17.05 4.42 12.70
CA LEU A 34 16.81 2.98 12.62
C LEU A 34 17.92 2.17 13.30
N GLU A 35 19.17 2.64 13.20
CA GLU A 35 20.31 2.00 13.86
C GLU A 35 20.27 2.18 15.38
N TYR A 36 19.96 3.40 15.84
CA TYR A 36 19.74 3.68 17.26
C TYR A 36 18.65 2.79 17.85
N LEU A 37 17.50 2.67 17.17
CA LEU A 37 16.39 1.81 17.61
C LEU A 37 16.78 0.32 17.62
N ALA A 38 17.62 -0.13 16.69
CA ALA A 38 18.12 -1.51 16.66
C ALA A 38 19.05 -1.83 17.84
N GLY A 39 19.79 -0.83 18.33
CA GLY A 39 20.69 -0.95 19.48
C GLY A 39 20.01 -0.92 20.85
N ALA A 40 18.74 -0.49 20.93
CA ALA A 40 18.01 -0.39 22.19
C ALA A 40 17.62 -1.77 22.75
N LYS A 41 18.31 -2.21 23.82
CA LYS A 41 18.13 -3.53 24.43
C LYS A 41 16.94 -3.62 25.39
N ASP A 42 16.66 -2.54 26.11
CA ASP A 42 15.54 -2.49 27.06
C ASP A 42 14.22 -2.23 26.31
N LEU A 43 13.25 -3.13 26.47
CA LEU A 43 11.98 -3.06 25.76
C LEU A 43 11.13 -1.82 26.13
N LYS A 44 11.19 -1.35 27.38
CA LYS A 44 10.46 -0.13 27.79
C LYS A 44 11.09 1.10 27.15
N VAL A 45 12.42 1.17 27.16
CA VAL A 45 13.16 2.23 26.45
C VAL A 45 12.83 2.19 24.97
N PHE A 46 12.93 1.01 24.35
CA PHE A 46 12.60 0.81 22.93
C PHE A 46 11.20 1.31 22.58
N ASN A 47 10.17 0.89 23.34
CA ASN A 47 8.80 1.32 23.08
C ASN A 47 8.64 2.84 23.27
N PHE A 48 9.29 3.42 24.28
CA PHE A 48 9.26 4.86 24.52
C PHE A 48 9.90 5.65 23.38
N VAL A 49 11.05 5.22 22.85
CA VAL A 49 11.76 5.94 21.79
C VAL A 49 11.22 5.66 20.39
N SER A 50 10.66 4.47 20.14
CA SER A 50 10.18 4.10 18.81
C SER A 50 8.87 4.78 18.43
N ILE A 51 7.98 5.04 19.40
CA ILE A 51 6.69 5.70 19.16
C ILE A 51 6.89 7.12 18.56
N PRO A 52 7.68 8.03 19.15
CA PRO A 52 7.96 9.33 18.54
C PRO A 52 8.56 9.23 17.13
N GLN A 53 9.43 8.25 16.89
CA GLN A 53 10.10 8.07 15.60
C GLN A 53 9.14 7.64 14.49
N VAL A 54 8.21 6.71 14.78
CA VAL A 54 7.18 6.34 13.80
C VAL A 54 6.18 7.46 13.54
N MET A 55 5.92 8.30 14.55
CA MET A 55 5.07 9.48 14.41
C MET A 55 5.75 10.57 13.58
N ALA A 56 7.07 10.73 13.73
CA ALA A 56 7.86 11.68 12.96
C ALA A 56 7.84 11.33 11.47
N ILE A 57 8.15 10.08 11.09
CA ILE A 57 8.13 9.66 9.67
C ILE A 57 6.73 9.76 9.06
N ALA A 58 5.68 9.44 9.82
CA ALA A 58 4.30 9.63 9.38
C ALA A 58 3.97 11.11 9.13
N THR A 59 4.44 12.00 9.99
CA THR A 59 4.25 13.45 9.86
C THR A 59 5.02 14.01 8.67
N LEU A 60 6.28 13.59 8.48
CA LEU A 60 7.07 13.96 7.29
C LEU A 60 6.35 13.55 6.00
N ALA A 61 5.77 12.36 5.96
CA ALA A 61 5.00 11.88 4.82
C ALA A 61 3.71 12.68 4.56
N GLU A 62 3.05 13.19 5.60
CA GLU A 62 1.89 14.09 5.46
C GLU A 62 2.28 15.49 5.00
N CYS A 63 3.46 15.97 5.40
CA CYS A 63 3.97 17.28 5.00
C CYS A 63 4.57 17.28 3.58
N TYR A 64 5.16 16.16 3.13
CA TYR A 64 5.87 16.11 1.86
C TYR A 64 4.96 16.47 0.68
N ASN A 65 5.39 17.44 -0.12
CA ASN A 65 4.66 17.97 -1.28
C ASN A 65 3.20 18.35 -0.96
N ASN A 66 2.93 18.95 0.21
CA ASN A 66 1.60 19.30 0.67
C ASN A 66 1.41 20.81 0.93
N PRO A 67 0.66 21.53 0.08
CA PRO A 67 0.48 22.98 0.24
C PRO A 67 -0.37 23.35 1.46
N GLN A 68 -1.09 22.40 2.07
CA GLN A 68 -1.87 22.65 3.29
C GLN A 68 -0.98 23.00 4.50
N VAL A 69 0.32 22.67 4.45
CA VAL A 69 1.29 23.08 5.48
C VAL A 69 1.33 24.60 5.66
N PHE A 70 1.14 25.38 4.59
CA PHE A 70 1.15 26.84 4.65
C PHE A 70 -0.18 27.45 5.07
N ARG A 71 -1.27 26.68 5.01
CA ARG A 71 -2.65 27.17 5.21
C ARG A 71 -3.25 26.73 6.54
N GLY A 72 -2.62 25.76 7.22
CA GLY A 72 -3.15 25.23 8.47
C GLY A 72 -2.28 24.14 9.09
N LYS A 73 -2.85 23.47 10.08
CA LYS A 73 -2.16 22.41 10.81
C LYS A 73 -2.33 21.07 10.10
N VAL A 74 -1.28 20.59 9.45
CA VAL A 74 -1.20 19.20 8.99
C VAL A 74 -0.98 18.30 10.20
N LYS A 75 -1.84 17.30 10.37
CA LYS A 75 -1.81 16.37 11.51
C LYS A 75 -2.13 14.95 11.04
N VAL A 76 -1.42 13.98 11.61
CA VAL A 76 -1.76 12.56 11.47
C VAL A 76 -3.10 12.29 12.18
N ARG A 77 -4.02 11.60 11.50
CA ARG A 77 -5.35 11.27 12.04
C ARG A 77 -5.25 10.40 13.30
N ARG A 78 -6.16 10.57 14.25
CA ARG A 78 -6.14 9.85 15.55
C ARG A 78 -6.15 8.32 15.39
N GLY A 79 -6.93 7.78 14.45
CA GLY A 79 -6.98 6.34 14.18
C GLY A 79 -5.65 5.80 13.68
N ILE A 80 -4.99 6.54 12.79
CA ILE A 80 -3.64 6.23 12.31
C ILE A 80 -2.64 6.29 13.47
N THR A 81 -2.68 7.34 14.28
CA THR A 81 -1.82 7.47 15.47
C THR A 81 -1.96 6.27 16.39
N ALA A 82 -3.19 5.86 16.72
CA ALA A 82 -3.43 4.68 17.55
C ALA A 82 -2.83 3.41 16.93
N LYS A 83 -2.99 3.22 15.61
CA LYS A 83 -2.41 2.09 14.88
C LYS A 83 -0.87 2.11 14.89
N LEU A 84 -0.25 3.27 14.75
CA LEU A 84 1.21 3.42 14.82
C LEU A 84 1.73 3.08 16.20
N VAL A 85 1.09 3.59 17.26
CA VAL A 85 1.43 3.27 18.65
C VAL A 85 1.33 1.76 18.90
N MET A 86 0.21 1.14 18.52
CA MET A 86 -0.01 -0.31 18.70
C MET A 86 1.00 -1.18 17.94
N ARG A 87 1.48 -0.74 16.77
CA ARG A 87 2.43 -1.50 15.94
C ARG A 87 3.89 -1.29 16.37
N SER A 88 4.20 -0.26 17.15
CA SER A 88 5.57 0.12 17.53
C SER A 88 6.09 -0.69 18.72
N THR A 89 6.16 -2.00 18.56
CA THR A 89 6.46 -2.96 19.64
C THR A 89 7.73 -3.78 19.41
N ASN A 90 8.26 -3.79 18.18
CA ASN A 90 9.50 -4.49 17.83
C ASN A 90 10.11 -3.93 16.54
N MET A 91 11.40 -4.15 16.32
CA MET A 91 12.11 -3.59 15.17
C MET A 91 11.59 -4.04 13.81
N ARG A 92 11.11 -5.29 13.68
CA ARG A 92 10.52 -5.75 12.41
C ARG A 92 9.31 -4.90 12.02
N ASN A 93 8.47 -4.52 12.99
CA ASN A 93 7.35 -3.63 12.74
C ASN A 93 7.81 -2.21 12.43
N ILE A 94 8.86 -1.71 13.09
CA ILE A 94 9.43 -0.39 12.79
C ILE A 94 9.93 -0.32 11.34
N TYR A 95 10.76 -1.27 10.90
CA TYR A 95 11.22 -1.32 9.50
C TYR A 95 10.06 -1.36 8.51
N LYS A 96 9.00 -2.13 8.79
CA LYS A 96 7.79 -2.15 7.95
C LYS A 96 7.11 -0.78 7.86
N ILE A 97 7.00 -0.06 8.98
CA ILE A 97 6.38 1.27 9.02
C ILE A 97 7.23 2.27 8.21
N PHE A 98 8.54 2.31 8.45
CA PHE A 98 9.45 3.19 7.71
C PHE A 98 9.47 2.88 6.21
N TYR A 99 9.51 1.60 5.83
CA TYR A 99 9.38 1.19 4.42
C TYR A 99 8.08 1.69 3.80
N GLN A 100 6.94 1.51 4.47
CA GLN A 100 5.63 1.92 3.97
C GLN A 100 5.59 3.43 3.70
N TYR A 101 6.10 4.25 4.61
CA TYR A 101 6.14 5.70 4.41
C TYR A 101 7.18 6.15 3.38
N ALA A 102 8.33 5.48 3.31
CA ALA A 102 9.36 5.80 2.33
C ALA A 102 8.87 5.53 0.89
N VAL A 103 8.22 4.38 0.66
CA VAL A 103 7.58 4.09 -0.64
C VAL A 103 6.48 5.10 -0.95
N PHE A 104 5.63 5.42 0.03
CA PHE A 104 4.56 6.40 -0.14
C PHE A 104 5.07 7.80 -0.52
N MET A 105 6.16 8.27 0.07
CA MET A 105 6.78 9.54 -0.31
C MET A 105 7.47 9.44 -1.68
N ARG A 106 8.12 8.31 -1.98
CA ARG A 106 8.78 8.07 -3.27
C ARG A 106 7.81 8.19 -4.45
N ASP A 107 6.58 7.72 -4.29
CA ASP A 107 5.52 7.81 -5.30
C ASP A 107 4.97 9.24 -5.49
N ARG A 108 5.33 10.18 -4.61
CA ARG A 108 4.85 11.57 -4.61
C ARG A 108 5.89 12.62 -5.00
N ILE A 109 7.10 12.18 -5.37
CA ILE A 109 8.18 13.08 -5.75
C ILE A 109 7.76 13.84 -7.02
N PRO A 110 7.67 15.19 -6.98
CA PRO A 110 7.41 15.99 -8.18
C PRO A 110 8.60 15.92 -9.12
N VAL A 111 8.38 15.84 -10.43
CA VAL A 111 9.47 15.83 -11.42
C VAL A 111 10.17 17.19 -11.50
N GLN A 112 9.40 18.25 -11.28
CA GLN A 112 9.84 19.64 -11.32
C GLN A 112 10.53 20.12 -10.03
N ASP A 113 10.50 19.33 -8.95
CA ASP A 113 11.07 19.75 -7.67
C ASP A 113 12.61 19.74 -7.72
N PRO A 114 13.29 20.83 -7.31
CA PRO A 114 14.75 20.90 -7.32
C PRO A 114 15.44 19.85 -6.46
N SER A 115 14.78 19.38 -5.39
CA SER A 115 15.29 18.36 -4.47
C SER A 115 14.89 16.94 -4.88
N ALA A 116 14.19 16.74 -6.00
CA ALA A 116 13.63 15.46 -6.40
C ALA A 116 14.66 14.33 -6.47
N LEU A 117 15.83 14.60 -7.07
CA LEU A 117 16.92 13.63 -7.20
C LEU A 117 17.44 13.19 -5.83
N GLN A 118 17.70 14.16 -4.96
CA GLN A 118 18.21 13.90 -3.62
C GLN A 118 17.17 13.18 -2.76
N THR A 119 15.92 13.63 -2.80
CA THR A 119 14.80 12.96 -2.12
C THR A 119 14.75 11.49 -2.52
N ARG A 120 14.84 11.19 -3.82
CA ARG A 120 14.81 9.82 -4.34
C ARG A 120 15.96 8.98 -3.80
N GLN A 121 17.19 9.50 -3.81
CA GLN A 121 18.36 8.80 -3.29
C GLN A 121 18.23 8.47 -1.79
N VAL A 122 17.78 9.43 -0.99
CA VAL A 122 17.58 9.24 0.46
C VAL A 122 16.48 8.20 0.71
N LEU A 123 15.35 8.32 0.02
CA LEU A 123 14.24 7.34 0.15
C LEU A 123 14.66 5.95 -0.30
N ASP A 124 15.42 5.82 -1.39
CA ASP A 124 15.94 4.54 -1.87
C ASP A 124 16.88 3.88 -0.86
N THR A 125 17.69 4.68 -0.18
CA THR A 125 18.56 4.21 0.92
C THR A 125 17.72 3.68 2.09
N ILE A 126 16.68 4.40 2.50
CA ILE A 126 15.75 3.97 3.57
C ILE A 126 15.03 2.68 3.16
N ILE A 127 14.53 2.61 1.93
CA ILE A 127 13.85 1.44 1.37
C ILE A 127 14.79 0.22 1.38
N ALA A 128 16.01 0.37 0.87
CA ALA A 128 17.00 -0.70 0.85
C ALA A 128 17.35 -1.21 2.26
N LYS A 129 17.45 -0.32 3.26
CA LYS A 129 17.70 -0.71 4.66
C LYS A 129 16.51 -1.47 5.27
N CYS A 130 15.27 -1.15 4.87
CA CYS A 130 14.07 -1.74 5.43
C CYS A 130 13.58 -3.00 4.69
N VAL A 131 13.87 -3.15 3.40
CA VAL A 131 13.26 -4.17 2.53
C VAL A 131 13.50 -5.61 3.02
N SER A 132 14.67 -5.87 3.62
CA SER A 132 15.02 -7.18 4.18
C SER A 132 14.12 -7.64 5.32
N TYR A 133 13.36 -6.72 5.94
CA TYR A 133 12.46 -7.00 7.07
C TYR A 133 10.99 -6.99 6.69
N VAL A 134 10.67 -6.66 5.45
CA VAL A 134 9.31 -6.69 4.91
C VAL A 134 9.10 -8.05 4.24
N PRO A 135 8.15 -8.89 4.71
CA PRO A 135 7.84 -10.11 4.00
C PRO A 135 7.33 -9.73 2.61
N MET A 136 7.99 -10.26 1.59
CA MET A 136 7.55 -10.10 0.21
C MET A 136 6.24 -10.87 0.08
N THR A 137 5.11 -10.17 0.20
CA THR A 137 3.83 -10.76 -0.16
C THR A 137 3.84 -10.91 -1.68
N PRO A 138 3.64 -12.12 -2.23
CA PRO A 138 3.54 -12.27 -3.67
C PRO A 138 2.46 -11.32 -4.19
N ASP A 139 2.74 -10.64 -5.30
CA ASP A 139 1.75 -9.78 -5.94
C ASP A 139 0.64 -10.66 -6.53
N LEU A 140 -0.40 -10.90 -5.72
CA LEU A 140 -1.56 -11.71 -6.12
C LEU A 140 -2.42 -11.01 -7.19
N THR A 141 -2.12 -9.77 -7.61
CA THR A 141 -2.95 -9.07 -8.60
C THR A 141 -2.97 -9.80 -9.94
N ILE A 142 -1.82 -10.32 -10.39
CA ILE A 142 -1.73 -11.09 -11.64
C ILE A 142 -2.50 -12.40 -11.49
N ALA A 143 -2.28 -13.13 -10.39
CA ALA A 143 -3.01 -14.36 -10.11
C ALA A 143 -4.53 -14.13 -10.07
N ASN A 144 -4.99 -13.06 -9.42
CA ASN A 144 -6.41 -12.70 -9.34
C ASN A 144 -6.99 -12.31 -10.71
N ARG A 145 -6.23 -11.59 -11.56
CA ARG A 145 -6.66 -11.27 -12.94
C ARG A 145 -6.80 -12.54 -13.78
N LEU A 146 -5.84 -13.45 -13.67
CA LEU A 146 -5.90 -14.75 -14.37
C LEU A 146 -7.08 -15.59 -13.88
N SER A 147 -7.35 -15.62 -12.56
CA SER A 147 -8.50 -16.31 -11.98
C SER A 147 -9.84 -15.75 -12.47
N LEU A 148 -9.97 -14.42 -12.62
CA LEU A 148 -11.18 -13.80 -13.18
C LEU A 148 -11.40 -14.17 -14.66
N LEU A 149 -10.33 -14.15 -15.47
CA LEU A 149 -10.40 -14.57 -16.86
C LEU A 149 -10.79 -16.04 -16.99
N LEU A 150 -10.17 -16.90 -16.18
CA LEU A 150 -10.46 -18.34 -16.15
C LEU A 150 -11.91 -18.61 -15.72
N PHE A 151 -12.41 -17.88 -14.71
CA PHE A 151 -13.80 -17.97 -14.25
C PHE A 151 -14.78 -17.60 -15.37
N ALA A 152 -14.52 -16.50 -16.10
CA ALA A 152 -15.37 -16.06 -17.21
C ALA A 152 -15.36 -17.08 -18.37
N LEU A 153 -14.20 -17.61 -18.73
CA LEU A 153 -14.06 -18.63 -19.79
C LEU A 153 -14.77 -19.94 -19.42
N LEU A 154 -14.59 -20.42 -18.19
CA LEU A 154 -15.28 -21.63 -17.71
C LEU A 154 -16.79 -21.42 -17.60
N SER A 155 -17.25 -20.25 -17.13
CA SER A 155 -18.67 -19.90 -17.11
C SER A 155 -19.26 -19.88 -18.52
N ALA A 156 -18.57 -19.27 -19.48
CA ALA A 156 -19.03 -19.21 -20.87
C ALA A 156 -19.06 -20.62 -21.51
N TYR A 157 -18.04 -21.44 -21.27
CA TYR A 157 -17.99 -22.83 -21.73
C TYR A 157 -19.15 -23.66 -21.18
N LEU A 158 -19.41 -23.59 -19.87
CA LEU A 158 -20.51 -24.33 -19.24
C LEU A 158 -21.89 -23.87 -19.73
N LEU A 159 -22.08 -22.56 -19.95
CA LEU A 159 -23.33 -22.02 -20.52
C LEU A 159 -23.52 -22.41 -21.99
N HIS A 160 -22.45 -22.39 -22.79
CA HIS A 160 -22.50 -22.80 -24.19
C HIS A 160 -22.88 -24.27 -24.32
N ARG A 161 -22.22 -25.14 -23.55
CA ARG A 161 -22.53 -26.56 -23.53
C ARG A 161 -23.92 -26.86 -22.97
N ARG A 162 -24.37 -26.11 -21.96
CA ARG A 162 -25.76 -26.20 -21.47
C ARG A 162 -26.76 -25.85 -22.57
N LYS A 163 -26.47 -24.85 -23.41
CA LYS A 163 -27.33 -24.45 -24.53
C LYS A 163 -27.38 -25.50 -25.63
N GLU A 164 -26.24 -26.11 -25.99
CA GLU A 164 -26.19 -27.23 -26.93
C GLU A 164 -27.00 -28.43 -26.43
N ASN A 165 -26.88 -28.76 -25.14
CA ASN A 165 -27.65 -29.83 -24.52
C ASN A 165 -29.14 -29.46 -24.28
N ALA A 166 -29.53 -28.20 -24.39
CA ALA A 166 -30.91 -27.72 -24.27
C ALA A 166 -31.67 -27.75 -25.61
N GLY A 167 -31.01 -28.15 -26.71
CA GLY A 167 -31.55 -28.15 -28.06
C GLY A 167 -32.63 -29.20 -28.37
N GLU A 168 -32.92 -30.14 -27.48
CA GLU A 168 -33.96 -31.16 -27.71
C GLU A 168 -34.82 -31.40 -26.46
N GLY A 169 -35.92 -30.64 -26.35
CA GLY A 169 -37.10 -31.07 -25.57
C GLY A 169 -37.31 -30.42 -24.18
N THR A 170 -38.58 -30.13 -23.90
CA THR A 170 -39.14 -29.48 -22.69
C THR A 170 -39.14 -30.35 -21.42
N ILE A 171 -38.27 -31.36 -21.31
CA ILE A 171 -38.28 -32.33 -20.20
C ILE A 171 -36.95 -32.28 -19.43
N TRP A 172 -37.02 -31.85 -18.16
CA TRP A 172 -35.91 -31.70 -17.21
C TRP A 172 -35.14 -32.99 -16.83
N ARG A 173 -35.28 -34.12 -17.55
CA ARG A 173 -34.83 -35.46 -17.10
C ARG A 173 -33.87 -36.24 -18.01
N ARG A 174 -33.23 -35.62 -19.01
CA ARG A 174 -32.15 -36.30 -19.76
C ARG A 174 -30.95 -35.39 -20.02
N GLY A 175 -30.25 -35.02 -18.95
CA GLY A 175 -28.85 -34.69 -19.09
C GLY A 175 -28.07 -35.97 -19.36
N GLY A 176 -27.48 -36.10 -20.55
CA GLY A 176 -26.54 -37.19 -20.83
C GLY A 176 -25.42 -37.24 -19.78
N VAL A 177 -24.82 -38.41 -19.58
CA VAL A 177 -23.70 -38.58 -18.63
C VAL A 177 -22.65 -37.52 -18.93
N PRO A 178 -22.29 -36.65 -17.96
CA PRO A 178 -21.31 -35.60 -18.21
C PRO A 178 -20.01 -36.26 -18.63
N GLN A 179 -19.48 -35.85 -19.78
CA GLN A 179 -18.18 -36.33 -20.23
C GLN A 179 -17.13 -35.91 -19.20
N ALA A 180 -16.02 -36.65 -19.10
CA ALA A 180 -14.95 -36.34 -18.13
C ALA A 180 -14.49 -34.86 -18.20
N CYS A 181 -14.51 -34.26 -19.39
CA CYS A 181 -14.19 -32.85 -19.59
C CYS A 181 -15.18 -31.87 -18.92
N ASP A 182 -16.47 -32.21 -18.82
CA ASP A 182 -17.47 -31.40 -18.10
C ASP A 182 -17.25 -31.42 -16.61
N VAL A 183 -17.06 -32.63 -16.07
CA VAL A 183 -16.86 -32.81 -14.64
C VAL A 183 -15.59 -32.07 -14.22
N LEU A 184 -14.55 -32.12 -15.05
CA LEU A 184 -13.31 -31.37 -14.85
C LEU A 184 -13.53 -29.86 -14.94
N ALA A 185 -14.29 -29.35 -15.92
CA ALA A 185 -14.59 -27.93 -16.07
C ALA A 185 -15.41 -27.38 -14.90
N VAL A 186 -16.41 -28.13 -14.42
CA VAL A 186 -17.21 -27.79 -13.23
C VAL A 186 -16.33 -27.80 -11.97
N ALA A 187 -15.49 -28.82 -11.79
CA ALA A 187 -14.56 -28.89 -10.67
C ALA A 187 -13.55 -27.72 -10.67
N ALA A 188 -12.99 -27.38 -11.84
CA ALA A 188 -12.10 -26.23 -12.01
C ALA A 188 -12.82 -24.91 -11.71
N PHE A 189 -14.07 -24.75 -12.14
CA PHE A 189 -14.88 -23.55 -11.86
C PHE A 189 -15.08 -23.36 -10.35
N PHE A 190 -15.44 -24.41 -9.62
CA PHE A 190 -15.57 -24.35 -8.16
C PHE A 190 -14.23 -24.06 -7.47
N GLY A 191 -13.13 -24.65 -7.95
CA GLY A 191 -11.78 -24.36 -7.43
C GLY A 191 -11.39 -22.88 -7.59
N VAL A 192 -11.62 -22.31 -8.77
CA VAL A 192 -11.38 -20.88 -9.03
C VAL A 192 -12.29 -19.99 -8.20
N MET A 193 -13.56 -20.37 -8.02
CA MET A 193 -14.49 -19.63 -7.17
C MET A 193 -14.04 -19.62 -5.70
N ILE A 194 -13.60 -20.76 -5.16
CA ILE A 194 -13.06 -20.85 -3.79
C ILE A 194 -11.80 -19.99 -3.65
N TYR A 195 -10.89 -20.04 -4.63
CA TYR A 195 -9.70 -19.19 -4.66
C TYR A 195 -10.07 -17.70 -4.65
N LEU A 196 -11.03 -17.28 -5.48
CA LEU A 196 -11.51 -15.90 -5.48
C LEU A 196 -12.13 -15.53 -4.13
N LEU A 197 -13.01 -16.35 -3.55
CA LEU A 197 -13.61 -16.02 -2.25
C LEU A 197 -12.59 -15.90 -1.11
N THR A 198 -11.51 -16.69 -1.14
CA THR A 198 -10.49 -16.73 -0.08
C THR A 198 -9.36 -15.71 -0.27
N PHE A 199 -8.86 -15.53 -1.50
CA PHE A 199 -7.68 -14.73 -1.78
C PHE A 199 -7.97 -13.40 -2.50
N PHE A 200 -9.15 -13.21 -3.11
CA PHE A 200 -9.50 -11.96 -3.79
C PHE A 200 -9.59 -10.78 -2.80
N GLY A 201 -10.00 -11.01 -1.56
CA GLY A 201 -10.06 -9.96 -0.54
C GLY A 201 -8.69 -9.41 -0.14
N LEU A 202 -7.62 -10.22 -0.26
CA LEU A 202 -6.28 -9.85 0.19
C LEU A 202 -5.67 -8.71 -0.63
N GLN A 203 -6.05 -8.54 -1.89
CA GLN A 203 -5.57 -7.43 -2.72
C GLN A 203 -6.17 -6.06 -2.32
N PHE A 204 -7.32 -6.06 -1.63
CA PHE A 204 -7.98 -4.86 -1.11
C PHE A 204 -7.53 -4.51 0.31
N VAL A 205 -6.77 -5.40 0.96
CA VAL A 205 -5.99 -5.07 2.17
C VAL A 205 -4.77 -4.24 1.75
N LYS A 206 -5.01 -3.09 1.12
CA LYS A 206 -3.99 -2.04 1.01
C LYS A 206 -3.78 -1.45 2.41
N PRO A 207 -2.54 -1.05 2.77
CA PRO A 207 -2.34 -0.23 3.96
C PRO A 207 -3.27 0.98 3.86
N GLN A 208 -4.14 1.17 4.85
CA GLN A 208 -5.24 2.16 4.89
C GLN A 208 -4.84 3.64 4.79
N TYR A 209 -3.67 3.97 4.28
CA TYR A 209 -3.20 5.35 4.18
C TYR A 209 -3.84 6.15 3.03
N SER A 210 -4.41 5.48 2.03
CA SER A 210 -4.98 6.15 0.84
C SER A 210 -6.47 6.48 0.95
N THR A 211 -7.25 5.73 1.74
CA THR A 211 -8.73 5.75 1.64
C THR A 211 -9.40 6.69 2.63
N GLU A 212 -8.71 7.11 3.69
CA GLU A 212 -9.32 7.99 4.70
C GLU A 212 -9.36 9.47 4.29
N ARG A 213 -8.78 9.90 3.15
CA ARG A 213 -8.73 11.34 2.82
C ARG A 213 -10.10 12.02 2.56
N ASN A 214 -11.18 11.26 2.44
CA ASN A 214 -12.53 11.77 2.08
C ASN A 214 -13.59 11.66 3.20
N SER A 215 -13.18 11.55 4.46
CA SER A 215 -14.09 11.74 5.61
C SER A 215 -13.51 12.68 6.66
#